data_AF-A0A2D6XGR6-F1
#
_entry.id   AF-A0A2D6XGR6-F1
#
_cell.length_a   1.000
_cell.length_b   1.000
_cell.length_c   1.000
_cell.angle_alpha   90.00
_cell.angle_beta   90.00
_cell.angle_gamma   90.00
#
_symmetry.space_group_name_H-M   'P 1'
#
loop_
_entity.id
_entity.type
_entity.pdbx_description
1 polymer ?
#
loop_
_entity_poly.entity_id
_entity_poly.type
_entity_poly.pdbx_seq_one_letter_code
_entity_poly.pdbx_strand_id
1 'polypeptide(L)'
;MSRTVKSGRRARSQGGYVKSSPSGQIQIPKGTTANRSQAPKRGMFRYNKSVERLEFYNGTTWQQIGGGTSGKATITADTYTGDGTTTVFGSGAASGDSTVEAPLSFTPAADQNLLVFIDGVFQPDTSYSVSGVAITFGSAPGGGTKIVVLHGFDSI
;
A
#
# COMPACT_ATOMS: atom_id res chain seq x y z
N MET A 1 -34.11 43.63 14.91
CA MET A 1 -33.61 43.33 13.55
C MET A 1 -32.81 42.03 13.61
N SER A 2 -33.29 40.94 13.03
CA SER A 2 -32.54 39.68 12.97
C SER A 2 -31.53 39.73 11.83
N ARG A 3 -30.24 39.56 12.11
CA ARG A 3 -29.20 39.42 11.07
C ARG A 3 -29.03 37.95 10.76
N THR A 4 -29.58 37.50 9.63
CA THR A 4 -29.29 36.18 9.09
C THR A 4 -27.84 36.12 8.63
N VAL A 5 -27.00 35.37 9.33
CA VAL A 5 -25.65 35.05 8.85
C VAL A 5 -25.79 33.98 7.76
N LYS A 6 -25.43 34.30 6.51
CA LYS A 6 -25.37 33.30 5.44
C LYS A 6 -24.35 32.22 5.82
N SER A 7 -24.78 30.97 5.89
CA SER A 7 -23.84 29.85 5.98
C SER A 7 -23.00 29.80 4.70
N GLY A 8 -21.69 29.52 4.83
CA GLY A 8 -20.78 29.38 3.69
C GLY A 8 -19.89 30.58 3.36
N ARG A 9 -19.52 31.43 4.34
CA ARG A 9 -18.49 32.47 4.12
C ARG A 9 -17.16 31.81 3.69
N ARG A 10 -16.75 32.01 2.43
CA ARG A 10 -15.43 31.62 1.93
C ARG A 10 -14.38 32.51 2.55
N ALA A 11 -13.66 32.02 3.55
CA ALA A 11 -12.48 32.70 4.07
C ALA A 11 -11.28 32.40 3.16
N ARG A 12 -10.57 33.45 2.72
CA ARG A 12 -9.29 33.32 2.02
C ARG A 12 -8.22 33.87 2.95
N SER A 13 -7.20 33.07 3.22
CA SER A 13 -5.93 33.54 3.78
C SER A 13 -4.93 33.59 2.62
N GLN A 14 -4.33 34.76 2.36
CA GLN A 14 -3.28 34.94 1.36
C GLN A 14 -2.03 35.42 2.08
N GLY A 15 -0.97 34.60 2.09
CA GLY A 15 0.26 34.89 2.81
C GLY A 15 0.07 34.82 4.33
N GLY A 16 0.21 33.62 4.92
CA GLY A 16 0.12 33.41 6.37
C GLY A 16 -0.29 31.99 6.75
N TYR A 17 -0.32 31.70 8.05
CA TYR A 17 -0.74 30.39 8.58
C TYR A 17 -2.24 30.37 8.91
N VAL A 18 -2.90 29.24 8.67
CA VAL A 18 -4.22 28.95 9.25
C VAL A 18 -3.98 28.28 10.60
N LYS A 19 -4.46 28.90 11.69
CA LYS A 19 -4.31 28.39 13.05
C LYS A 19 -5.69 28.07 13.65
N SER A 20 -5.81 26.94 14.32
CA SER A 20 -6.93 26.63 15.22
C SER A 20 -6.64 27.15 16.64
N SER A 21 -7.63 27.07 17.53
CA SER A 21 -7.39 27.25 18.97
C SER A 21 -6.46 26.14 19.50
N PRO A 22 -5.85 26.28 20.70
CA PRO A 22 -4.91 25.28 21.23
C PRO A 22 -5.44 23.84 21.28
N SER A 23 -6.75 23.66 21.43
CA SER A 23 -7.45 22.36 21.39
C SER A 23 -8.35 22.19 20.17
N GLY A 24 -8.33 23.14 19.23
CA GLY A 24 -9.21 23.16 18.08
C GLY A 24 -8.67 22.34 16.92
N GLN A 25 -9.56 21.77 16.12
CA GLN A 25 -9.23 21.04 14.90
C GLN A 25 -9.49 21.90 13.66
N ILE A 26 -8.81 21.59 12.56
CA ILE A 26 -9.14 22.11 11.23
C ILE A 26 -9.90 21.02 10.49
N GLN A 27 -11.17 21.27 10.17
CA GLN A 27 -11.94 20.39 9.30
C GLN A 27 -11.57 20.68 7.84
N ILE A 28 -11.13 19.64 7.13
CA ILE A 28 -10.85 19.67 5.70
C ILE A 28 -12.03 19.09 4.89
N PRO A 29 -12.13 19.35 3.57
CA PRO A 29 -13.12 18.71 2.72
C PRO A 29 -13.06 17.18 2.84
N LYS A 30 -14.22 16.53 2.87
CA LYS A 30 -14.34 15.07 2.93
C LYS A 30 -15.43 14.54 2.01
N GLY A 31 -15.26 13.34 1.45
CA GLY A 31 -16.24 12.70 0.56
C GLY A 31 -15.71 11.40 -0.04
N THR A 32 -16.52 10.67 -0.80
CA THR A 32 -16.09 9.45 -1.50
C THR A 32 -15.13 9.77 -2.65
N THR A 33 -14.49 8.76 -3.23
CA THR A 33 -13.67 8.92 -4.45
C THR A 33 -14.45 9.57 -5.59
N ALA A 34 -15.74 9.25 -5.74
CA ALA A 34 -16.62 9.86 -6.74
C ALA A 34 -16.91 11.35 -6.48
N ASN A 35 -16.73 11.83 -5.25
CA ASN A 35 -16.90 13.25 -4.91
C ASN A 35 -15.61 14.07 -5.12
N ARG A 36 -14.57 13.55 -5.79
CA ARG A 36 -13.37 14.32 -6.14
C ARG A 36 -13.73 15.50 -7.07
N SER A 37 -12.97 16.59 -6.95
CA SER A 37 -13.12 17.71 -7.89
C SER A 37 -12.81 17.21 -9.29
N GLN A 38 -13.67 17.52 -10.27
CA GLN A 38 -13.41 17.22 -11.68
C GLN A 38 -12.38 18.18 -12.31
N ALA A 39 -12.02 19.25 -11.60
CA ALA A 39 -10.96 20.18 -11.96
C ALA A 39 -10.08 20.49 -10.73
N PRO A 40 -9.31 19.51 -10.23
CA PRO A 40 -8.47 19.69 -9.06
C PRO A 40 -7.25 20.57 -9.40
N LYS A 41 -6.75 21.31 -8.41
CA LYS A 41 -5.50 22.08 -8.51
C LYS A 41 -4.43 21.42 -7.66
N ARG A 42 -3.16 21.48 -8.11
CA ARG A 42 -2.01 20.93 -7.36
C ARG A 42 -2.02 21.46 -5.92
N GLY A 43 -1.79 20.57 -4.96
CA GLY A 43 -1.74 20.90 -3.53
C GLY A 43 -3.09 20.96 -2.82
N MET A 44 -4.21 20.63 -3.48
CA MET A 44 -5.49 20.44 -2.78
C MET A 44 -5.41 19.21 -1.85
N PHE A 45 -5.87 19.36 -0.60
CA PHE A 45 -5.99 18.27 0.39
C PHE A 45 -7.46 17.96 0.70
N ARG A 46 -7.77 16.68 0.97
CA ARG A 46 -9.10 16.23 1.43
C ARG A 46 -9.02 14.87 2.13
N TYR A 47 -10.06 14.51 2.87
CA TYR A 47 -10.24 13.16 3.40
C TYR A 47 -11.16 12.33 2.49
N ASN A 48 -10.70 11.17 2.02
CA ASN A 48 -11.47 10.28 1.17
C ASN A 48 -12.15 9.18 1.99
N LYS A 49 -13.48 9.19 2.02
CA LYS A 49 -14.31 8.24 2.77
C LYS A 49 -14.36 6.84 2.14
N SER A 50 -14.03 6.69 0.86
CA SER A 50 -14.02 5.37 0.21
C SER A 50 -12.79 4.55 0.60
N VAL A 51 -11.67 5.23 0.87
CA VAL A 51 -10.39 4.59 1.24
C VAL A 51 -9.96 4.91 2.67
N GLU A 52 -10.75 5.72 3.39
CA GLU A 52 -10.54 6.12 4.79
C GLU A 52 -9.15 6.74 5.07
N ARG A 53 -8.69 7.59 4.14
CA ARG A 53 -7.36 8.23 4.19
C ARG A 53 -7.40 9.70 3.79
N LEU A 54 -6.40 10.45 4.27
CA LEU A 54 -6.10 11.78 3.75
C LEU A 54 -5.49 11.63 2.35
N GLU A 55 -5.82 12.52 1.42
CA GLU A 55 -5.24 12.56 0.08
C GLU A 55 -4.90 14.00 -0.34
N PHE A 56 -3.92 14.13 -1.22
CA PHE A 56 -3.59 15.39 -1.88
C PHE A 56 -3.52 15.22 -3.40
N TYR A 57 -3.85 16.27 -4.15
CA TYR A 57 -3.68 16.25 -5.60
C TYR A 57 -2.27 16.70 -5.97
N ASN A 58 -1.47 15.80 -6.57
CA ASN A 58 -0.08 16.09 -6.93
C ASN A 58 0.06 16.91 -8.23
N GLY A 59 -1.03 17.27 -8.89
CA GLY A 59 -1.04 17.95 -10.19
C GLY A 59 -1.54 17.09 -11.34
N THR A 60 -1.52 15.76 -11.19
CA THR A 60 -2.03 14.79 -12.18
C THR A 60 -3.02 13.81 -11.58
N THR A 61 -2.79 13.34 -10.37
CA THR A 61 -3.64 12.35 -9.68
C THR A 61 -3.77 12.65 -8.19
N TRP A 62 -4.81 12.09 -7.56
CA TRP A 62 -4.98 12.11 -6.12
C TRP A 62 -4.10 11.04 -5.49
N GLN A 63 -3.14 11.47 -4.67
CA GLN A 63 -2.23 10.62 -3.93
C GLN A 63 -2.71 10.48 -2.50
N GLN A 64 -2.70 9.26 -1.97
CA GLN A 64 -3.00 9.04 -0.56
C GLN A 64 -1.81 9.50 0.29
N ILE A 65 -2.10 10.11 1.43
CA ILE A 65 -1.12 10.35 2.47
C ILE A 65 -1.25 9.16 3.42
N GLY A 66 -0.43 8.16 3.16
CA GLY A 66 -0.31 6.96 3.97
C GLY A 66 1.00 6.97 4.77
N GLY A 67 0.90 6.65 6.05
CA GLY A 67 1.65 5.53 6.61
C GLY A 67 0.61 4.41 6.84
N GLY A 68 1.02 3.17 7.09
CA GLY A 68 0.05 2.10 7.38
C GLY A 68 -0.88 2.44 8.55
N THR A 69 -1.85 1.59 8.85
CA THR A 69 -2.77 1.84 9.98
C THR A 69 -1.96 2.07 11.26
N SER A 70 -2.03 3.29 11.82
CA SER A 70 -1.18 3.75 12.95
C SER A 70 0.34 3.79 12.68
N GLY A 71 0.77 3.98 11.44
CA GLY A 71 2.18 4.01 11.05
C GLY A 71 2.86 2.64 11.04
N LYS A 72 2.08 1.54 11.09
CA LYS A 72 2.61 0.17 11.07
C LYS A 72 2.67 -0.35 9.63
N ALA A 73 3.82 -0.87 9.20
CA ALA A 73 3.88 -1.73 8.03
C ALA A 73 3.19 -3.06 8.37
N THR A 74 2.25 -3.50 7.54
CA THR A 74 1.67 -4.83 7.66
C THR A 74 2.64 -5.79 6.98
N ILE A 75 3.33 -6.59 7.79
CA ILE A 75 4.14 -7.70 7.29
C ILE A 75 3.27 -8.95 7.23
N THR A 76 3.24 -9.58 6.08
CA THR A 76 2.55 -10.84 5.84
C THR A 76 3.53 -11.87 5.28
N ALA A 77 3.10 -13.13 5.28
CA ALA A 77 3.88 -14.23 4.75
C ALA A 77 3.01 -15.05 3.81
N ASP A 78 3.55 -15.35 2.63
CA ASP A 78 3.01 -16.35 1.72
C ASP A 78 3.84 -17.63 1.82
N THR A 79 3.20 -18.79 1.66
CA THR A 79 3.88 -20.07 1.78
C THR A 79 3.67 -20.98 0.58
N TYR A 80 4.73 -21.70 0.23
CA TYR A 80 4.72 -22.69 -0.85
C TYR A 80 5.37 -23.99 -0.39
N THR A 81 5.14 -25.06 -1.13
CA THR A 81 5.83 -26.33 -0.95
C THR A 81 6.70 -26.60 -2.18
N GLY A 82 7.99 -26.80 -1.97
CA GLY A 82 8.92 -27.21 -3.02
C GLY A 82 8.58 -28.61 -3.53
N ASP A 83 8.74 -28.83 -4.83
CA ASP A 83 8.51 -30.11 -5.49
C ASP A 83 9.79 -30.73 -6.07
N GLY A 84 10.94 -30.05 -5.93
CA GLY A 84 12.23 -30.47 -6.49
C GLY A 84 12.43 -30.18 -7.97
N THR A 85 11.45 -29.58 -8.66
CA THR A 85 11.49 -29.34 -10.11
C THR A 85 11.11 -27.93 -10.53
N THR A 86 10.24 -27.27 -9.78
CA THR A 86 9.72 -25.95 -10.08
C THR A 86 10.64 -24.87 -9.53
N THR A 87 10.94 -23.87 -10.36
CA THR A 87 11.70 -22.68 -9.97
C THR A 87 10.83 -21.44 -9.79
N VAL A 88 9.66 -21.39 -10.42
CA VAL A 88 8.77 -20.22 -10.40
C VAL A 88 7.53 -20.52 -9.56
N PHE A 89 7.27 -19.68 -8.57
CA PHE A 89 6.09 -19.75 -7.71
C PHE A 89 5.31 -18.43 -7.81
N GLY A 90 3.98 -18.51 -7.82
CA GLY A 90 3.07 -17.35 -7.88
C GLY A 90 2.81 -16.78 -9.27
N SER A 91 3.06 -17.55 -10.33
CA SER A 91 2.79 -17.12 -11.72
C SER A 91 1.34 -17.29 -12.19
N GLY A 92 0.49 -17.96 -11.42
CA GLY A 92 -0.85 -18.36 -11.83
C GLY A 92 -1.98 -17.51 -11.26
N ALA A 93 -3.21 -17.97 -11.53
CA ALA A 93 -4.44 -17.33 -11.08
C ALA A 93 -5.14 -18.09 -9.93
N ALA A 94 -4.45 -19.07 -9.33
CA ALA A 94 -5.04 -19.88 -8.27
C ALA A 94 -5.24 -19.04 -6.99
N SER A 95 -6.41 -19.18 -6.36
CA SER A 95 -6.71 -18.55 -5.07
C SER A 95 -6.52 -19.55 -3.93
N GLY A 96 -5.61 -19.26 -3.00
CA GLY A 96 -5.36 -20.07 -1.80
C GLY A 96 -3.86 -20.20 -1.50
N ASP A 97 -3.49 -20.12 -0.22
CA ASP A 97 -2.12 -20.40 0.25
C ASP A 97 -1.74 -21.84 -0.15
N SER A 98 -0.47 -22.10 -0.51
CA SER A 98 0.09 -23.45 -0.76
C SER A 98 -0.09 -24.12 -2.14
N THR A 99 -0.30 -23.40 -3.24
CA THR A 99 -0.03 -23.97 -4.58
C THR A 99 1.05 -23.19 -5.30
N VAL A 100 1.87 -23.86 -6.11
CA VAL A 100 2.89 -23.25 -6.98
C VAL A 100 2.34 -22.05 -7.76
N GLU A 101 1.04 -22.07 -8.09
CA GLU A 101 0.36 -21.07 -8.90
C GLU A 101 -0.24 -19.89 -8.11
N ALA A 102 -0.24 -19.92 -6.78
CA ALA A 102 -0.87 -18.87 -5.97
C ALA A 102 0.01 -17.60 -5.93
N PRO A 103 -0.45 -16.45 -6.45
CA PRO A 103 0.35 -15.24 -6.49
C PRO A 103 0.68 -14.73 -5.09
N LEU A 104 1.83 -14.06 -4.94
CA LEU A 104 2.14 -13.35 -3.70
C LEU A 104 1.02 -12.36 -3.37
N SER A 105 0.65 -12.27 -2.09
CA SER A 105 -0.42 -11.40 -1.61
C SER A 105 -0.03 -9.91 -1.60
N PHE A 106 1.21 -9.61 -1.98
CA PHE A 106 1.76 -8.27 -2.20
C PHE A 106 2.65 -8.26 -3.45
N THR A 107 2.76 -7.12 -4.11
CA THR A 107 3.67 -6.90 -5.25
C THR A 107 4.94 -6.22 -4.75
N PRO A 108 6.06 -6.94 -4.55
CA PRO A 108 7.30 -6.35 -4.06
C PRO A 108 7.88 -5.38 -5.10
N ALA A 109 8.47 -4.27 -4.66
CA ALA A 109 9.14 -3.34 -5.59
C ALA A 109 10.50 -3.87 -6.05
N ALA A 110 11.14 -4.72 -5.25
CA ALA A 110 12.44 -5.34 -5.53
C ALA A 110 12.64 -6.60 -4.68
N ASP A 111 13.55 -7.49 -5.12
CA ASP A 111 13.90 -8.73 -4.43
C ASP A 111 14.42 -8.47 -3.01
N GLN A 112 15.14 -7.36 -2.83
CA GLN A 112 15.68 -6.90 -1.55
C GLN A 112 14.62 -6.58 -0.50
N ASN A 113 13.36 -6.42 -0.92
CA ASN A 113 12.25 -6.10 -0.04
C ASN A 113 11.51 -7.36 0.44
N LEU A 114 12.09 -8.55 0.21
CA LEU A 114 11.61 -9.82 0.71
C LEU A 114 12.56 -10.42 1.74
N LEU A 115 12.01 -11.22 2.65
CA LEU A 115 12.78 -12.20 3.43
C LEU A 115 12.27 -13.60 3.08
N VAL A 116 13.13 -14.41 2.48
CA VAL A 116 12.77 -15.74 1.98
C VAL A 116 13.47 -16.82 2.81
N PHE A 117 12.70 -17.84 3.19
CA PHE A 117 13.18 -18.99 3.93
C PHE A 117 12.76 -20.29 3.24
N ILE A 118 13.66 -21.28 3.20
CA ILE A 118 13.37 -22.65 2.79
C ILE A 118 13.66 -23.55 3.99
N ASP A 119 12.65 -24.23 4.53
CA ASP A 119 12.71 -24.98 5.79
C ASP A 119 13.33 -24.20 6.96
N GLY A 120 13.02 -22.90 7.02
CA GLY A 120 13.55 -22.00 8.04
C GLY A 120 14.99 -21.53 7.79
N VAL A 121 15.65 -21.97 6.72
CA VAL A 121 16.96 -21.47 6.30
C VAL A 121 16.79 -20.23 5.44
N PHE A 122 17.37 -19.12 5.86
CA PHE A 122 17.36 -17.86 5.12
C PHE A 122 18.01 -18.02 3.74
N GLN A 123 17.36 -17.47 2.72
CA GLN A 123 17.88 -17.38 1.36
C GLN A 123 18.26 -15.92 1.06
N PRO A 124 19.51 -15.65 0.64
CA PRO A 124 19.90 -14.29 0.25
C PRO A 124 19.15 -13.86 -1.02
N ASP A 125 18.99 -12.55 -1.20
CA ASP A 125 18.32 -11.93 -2.36
C ASP A 125 18.99 -12.28 -3.69
N THR A 126 20.24 -12.72 -3.68
CA THR A 126 20.92 -13.23 -4.87
C THR A 126 20.46 -14.63 -5.32
N SER A 127 19.70 -15.35 -4.50
CA SER A 127 19.23 -16.72 -4.79
C SER A 127 17.88 -16.77 -5.50
N TYR A 128 17.19 -15.63 -5.61
CA TYR A 128 15.88 -15.53 -6.24
C TYR A 128 15.71 -14.19 -6.94
N SER A 129 14.62 -14.07 -7.70
CA SER A 129 14.17 -12.82 -8.32
C SER A 129 12.65 -12.72 -8.30
N VAL A 130 12.10 -11.51 -8.38
CA VAL A 130 10.66 -11.23 -8.37
C VAL A 130 10.22 -10.55 -9.66
N SER A 131 9.03 -10.92 -10.13
CA SER A 131 8.37 -10.24 -11.23
C SER A 131 6.88 -10.15 -10.97
N GLY A 132 6.40 -8.94 -10.71
CA GLY A 132 5.03 -8.73 -10.26
C GLY A 132 4.78 -9.44 -8.93
N VAL A 133 3.98 -10.50 -8.97
CA VAL A 133 3.59 -11.31 -7.80
C VAL A 133 4.19 -12.72 -7.82
N ALA A 134 5.12 -12.98 -8.74
CA ALA A 134 5.84 -14.25 -8.84
C ALA A 134 7.26 -14.12 -8.28
N ILE A 135 7.75 -15.20 -7.67
CA ILE A 135 9.12 -15.38 -7.23
C ILE A 135 9.76 -16.52 -8.01
N THR A 136 11.00 -16.33 -8.47
CA THR A 136 11.78 -17.30 -9.23
C THR A 136 13.07 -17.62 -8.49
N PHE A 137 13.28 -18.88 -8.11
CA PHE A 137 14.51 -19.37 -7.50
C PHE A 137 15.53 -19.76 -8.56
N GLY A 138 16.82 -19.52 -8.29
CA GLY A 138 17.92 -19.94 -9.18
C GLY A 138 18.07 -21.46 -9.31
N SER A 139 17.61 -22.21 -8.31
CA SER A 139 17.52 -23.67 -8.31
C SER A 139 16.21 -24.11 -7.68
N ALA A 140 15.59 -25.18 -8.19
CA ALA A 140 14.32 -25.66 -7.67
C ALA A 140 14.45 -26.07 -6.18
N PRO A 141 13.62 -25.51 -5.28
CA PRO A 141 13.59 -25.94 -3.89
C PRO A 141 13.27 -27.43 -3.79
N GLY A 142 13.93 -28.13 -2.86
CA GLY A 142 13.79 -29.58 -2.71
C GLY A 142 12.34 -30.03 -2.47
N GLY A 143 12.02 -31.24 -2.89
CA GLY A 143 10.68 -31.82 -2.69
C GLY A 143 10.30 -31.89 -1.21
N GLY A 144 9.11 -31.38 -0.87
CA GLY A 144 8.57 -31.33 0.49
C GLY A 144 9.11 -30.20 1.36
N THR A 145 10.06 -29.39 0.87
CA THR A 145 10.58 -28.24 1.61
C THR A 145 9.51 -27.13 1.71
N LYS A 146 9.42 -26.47 2.86
CA LYS A 146 8.50 -25.34 3.08
C LYS A 146 9.19 -24.03 2.71
N ILE A 147 8.63 -23.34 1.73
CA ILE A 147 9.07 -22.01 1.32
C ILE A 147 8.20 -21.00 2.06
N VAL A 148 8.82 -19.98 2.65
CA VAL A 148 8.14 -18.87 3.32
C VAL A 148 8.70 -17.56 2.77
N VAL A 149 7.82 -16.72 2.23
CA VAL A 149 8.16 -15.40 1.70
C VAL A 149 7.50 -14.35 2.58
N LEU A 150 8.28 -13.68 3.42
CA LEU A 150 7.80 -12.52 4.17
C LEU A 150 7.96 -11.26 3.31
N HIS A 151 6.91 -10.45 3.29
CA HIS A 151 6.82 -9.24 2.47
C HIS A 151 6.02 -8.15 3.17
N GLY A 152 5.90 -6.98 2.54
CA GLY A 152 5.28 -5.78 3.13
C GLY A 152 6.30 -4.83 3.77
N PHE A 153 7.59 -5.01 3.47
CA PHE A 153 8.65 -4.10 3.88
C PHE A 153 8.73 -2.84 3.01
N ASP A 154 8.12 -2.87 1.83
CA ASP A 154 7.97 -1.72 0.96
C ASP A 154 7.19 -0.59 1.66
N SER A 155 7.71 0.64 1.58
CA SER A 155 6.96 1.80 2.06
C SER A 155 5.76 2.06 1.16
N ILE A 156 4.59 2.22 1.78
CA ILE A 156 3.34 2.64 1.14
C ILE A 156 3.37 4.14 0.83
#